data_AF-A0A317MP97-F1
#
_entry.id   AF-A0A317MP97-F1
#
_cell.length_a   1.000
_cell.length_b   1.000
_cell.length_c   1.000
_cell.angle_alpha   90.00
_cell.angle_beta   90.00
_cell.angle_gamma   90.00
#
_symmetry.space_group_name_H-M   'P 1'
#
loop_
_entity.id
_entity.type
_entity.pdbx_description
1 polymer ?
#
loop_
_entity_poly.entity_id
_entity_poly.type
_entity_poly.pdbx_seq_one_letter_code
_entity_poly.pdbx_strand_id
1 'polypeptide(L)'
;RHAYHNDPTSLHVQYAYTEIADECRHTVMFAKMVQKLGWEAHRLDPVTFHLGRVFKAIAHGPLIFAGALFVEEVLDQLQREAVPDEQILPLVRSVARIHVTEEARHMRYAREEFQRDWPERGALNKAYSRIVLGLVTYYSATRLINPKVYEQVGLDPKEASRVAKNNPYWVETKTWAARKVVDTLDTAGAITGLGRYFWKKAGLLGR
;
A
#
# COMPACT_ATOMS: atom_id res chain seq x y z
N ARG A 1 -11.03 14.40 5.02
CA ARG A 1 -10.43 15.32 6.01
C ARG A 1 -9.55 16.34 5.30
N HIS A 2 -8.56 15.92 4.52
CA HIS A 2 -7.68 16.80 3.73
C HIS A 2 -8.43 17.83 2.88
N ALA A 3 -9.38 17.41 2.05
CA ALA A 3 -10.17 18.32 1.23
C ALA A 3 -11.23 19.16 2.00
N TYR A 4 -11.63 18.74 3.21
CA TYR A 4 -12.84 19.24 3.86
C TYR A 4 -12.71 20.68 4.40
N HIS A 5 -11.51 21.07 4.83
CA HIS A 5 -11.24 22.39 5.40
C HIS A 5 -10.59 23.36 4.41
N ASN A 6 -10.35 22.94 3.17
CA ASN A 6 -9.65 23.71 2.17
C ASN A 6 -10.63 24.29 1.13
N ASP A 7 -10.21 25.34 0.43
CA ASP A 7 -11.02 26.00 -0.60
C ASP A 7 -11.32 25.03 -1.76
N PRO A 8 -12.60 24.67 -2.02
CA PRO A 8 -12.97 23.75 -3.08
C PRO A 8 -12.72 24.31 -4.49
N THR A 9 -12.49 25.62 -4.64
CA THR A 9 -12.14 26.24 -5.91
C THR A 9 -10.65 26.09 -6.26
N SER A 10 -9.82 25.68 -5.29
CA SER A 10 -8.40 25.44 -5.53
C SER A 10 -8.18 24.18 -6.38
N LEU A 11 -7.21 24.25 -7.30
CA LEU A 11 -6.80 23.09 -8.10
C LEU A 11 -6.37 21.91 -7.22
N HIS A 12 -5.82 22.19 -6.05
CA HIS A 12 -5.39 21.18 -5.08
C HIS A 12 -6.54 20.31 -4.57
N VAL A 13 -7.63 20.96 -4.14
CA VAL A 13 -8.82 20.26 -3.61
C VAL A 13 -9.57 19.55 -4.73
N GLN A 14 -9.68 20.17 -5.90
CA GLN A 14 -10.30 19.54 -7.08
C GLN A 14 -9.55 18.27 -7.48
N TYR A 15 -8.22 18.32 -7.50
CA TYR A 15 -7.39 17.16 -7.78
C TYR A 15 -7.59 16.06 -6.74
N ALA A 16 -7.67 16.39 -5.44
CA ALA A 16 -7.97 15.41 -4.39
C ALA A 16 -9.34 14.72 -4.59
N TYR A 17 -10.34 15.39 -5.16
CA TYR A 17 -11.62 14.76 -5.52
C TYR A 17 -11.52 13.87 -6.75
N THR A 18 -10.70 14.23 -7.73
CA THR A 18 -10.39 13.37 -8.88
C THR A 18 -9.79 12.05 -8.42
N GLU A 19 -8.82 12.08 -7.50
CA GLU A 19 -8.20 10.88 -6.91
C GLU A 19 -9.25 9.97 -6.25
N ILE A 20 -10.17 10.55 -5.45
CA ILE A 20 -11.26 9.78 -4.83
C ILE A 20 -12.14 9.11 -5.89
N ALA A 21 -12.43 9.80 -6.99
CA ALA A 21 -13.25 9.27 -8.07
C ALA A 21 -12.54 8.13 -8.81
N ASP A 22 -11.24 8.24 -9.05
CA ASP A 22 -10.43 7.21 -9.68
C ASP A 22 -10.34 5.96 -8.78
N GLU A 23 -10.11 6.13 -7.47
CA GLU A 23 -10.09 5.00 -6.51
C GLU A 23 -11.41 4.24 -6.41
N CYS A 24 -12.53 4.96 -6.55
CA CYS A 24 -13.85 4.35 -6.62
C CYS A 24 -13.98 3.47 -7.88
N ARG A 25 -13.45 3.90 -9.02
CA ARG A 25 -13.44 3.11 -10.27
C ARG A 25 -12.51 1.91 -10.15
N HIS A 26 -11.32 2.07 -9.56
CA HIS A 26 -10.37 0.99 -9.30
C HIS A 26 -11.01 -0.11 -8.44
N THR A 27 -11.66 0.28 -7.33
CA THR A 27 -12.35 -0.66 -6.43
C THR A 27 -13.42 -1.47 -7.17
N VAL A 28 -14.25 -0.82 -7.99
CA VAL A 28 -15.29 -1.50 -8.80
C VAL A 28 -14.65 -2.42 -9.85
N MET A 29 -13.55 -2.00 -10.49
CA MET A 29 -12.82 -2.80 -11.47
C MET A 29 -12.28 -4.09 -10.84
N PHE A 30 -11.61 -4.00 -9.68
CA PHE A 30 -11.11 -5.18 -8.96
C PHE A 30 -12.25 -6.11 -8.51
N ALA A 31 -13.35 -5.55 -8.01
CA ALA A 31 -14.52 -6.36 -7.63
C ALA A 31 -15.10 -7.15 -8.82
N LYS A 32 -15.21 -6.51 -10.00
CA LYS A 32 -15.64 -7.18 -11.23
C LYS A 32 -14.66 -8.26 -11.68
N MET A 33 -13.36 -8.02 -11.54
CA MET A 33 -12.33 -9.02 -11.86
C MET A 33 -12.47 -10.25 -10.95
N VAL A 34 -12.57 -10.05 -9.63
CA VAL A 34 -12.76 -11.13 -8.64
C VAL A 34 -14.01 -11.95 -8.99
N GLN A 35 -15.13 -11.28 -9.28
CA GLN A 35 -16.37 -11.95 -9.70
C GLN A 35 -16.18 -12.75 -10.99
N LYS A 36 -15.51 -12.17 -12.00
CA LYS A 36 -15.31 -12.82 -13.30
C LYS A 36 -14.39 -14.04 -13.22
N LEU A 37 -13.43 -14.03 -12.29
CA LEU A 37 -12.55 -15.17 -12.02
C LEU A 37 -13.22 -16.25 -11.17
N GLY A 38 -14.45 -16.02 -10.66
CA GLY A 38 -15.13 -16.95 -9.76
C GLY A 38 -14.49 -17.01 -8.37
N TRP A 39 -13.80 -15.95 -7.96
CA TRP A 39 -13.10 -15.89 -6.68
C TRP A 39 -13.99 -15.28 -5.60
N GLU A 40 -13.76 -15.68 -4.35
CA GLU A 40 -14.43 -15.10 -3.19
C GLU A 40 -13.62 -13.94 -2.59
N ALA A 41 -14.31 -12.85 -2.27
CA ALA A 41 -13.73 -11.75 -1.52
C ALA A 41 -13.59 -12.13 -0.04
N HIS A 42 -12.35 -12.16 0.46
CA HIS A 42 -12.06 -12.47 1.86
C HIS A 42 -11.92 -11.20 2.68
N ARG A 43 -12.53 -11.19 3.88
CA ARG A 43 -12.34 -10.10 4.83
C ARG A 43 -10.92 -10.09 5.38
N LEU A 44 -10.44 -8.90 5.74
CA LEU A 44 -9.22 -8.73 6.52
C LEU A 44 -9.35 -9.44 7.88
N ASP A 45 -8.22 -9.88 8.44
CA ASP A 45 -8.21 -10.41 9.79
C ASP A 45 -8.65 -9.35 10.81
N PRO A 46 -9.30 -9.73 11.93
CA PRO A 46 -9.86 -8.78 12.88
C PRO A 46 -8.85 -7.76 13.40
N VAL A 47 -7.59 -8.16 13.59
CA VAL A 47 -6.55 -7.25 14.09
C VAL A 47 -6.32 -6.14 13.08
N THR A 48 -6.10 -6.47 11.81
CA THR A 48 -5.89 -5.47 10.75
C THR A 48 -7.12 -4.61 10.53
N PHE A 49 -8.31 -5.20 10.57
CA PHE A 49 -9.55 -4.45 10.46
C PHE A 49 -9.67 -3.37 11.56
N HIS A 50 -9.42 -3.73 12.82
CA HIS A 50 -9.48 -2.78 13.93
C HIS A 50 -8.33 -1.77 13.90
N LEU A 51 -7.13 -2.18 13.51
CA LEU A 51 -6.01 -1.27 13.30
C LEU A 51 -6.31 -0.23 12.21
N GLY A 52 -6.98 -0.62 11.12
CA GLY A 52 -7.44 0.31 10.09
C GLY A 52 -8.44 1.35 10.64
N ARG A 53 -9.35 0.93 11.53
CA ARG A 53 -10.28 1.86 12.21
C ARG A 53 -9.55 2.83 13.12
N VAL A 54 -8.57 2.35 13.89
CA VAL A 54 -7.74 3.19 14.76
C VAL A 54 -6.92 4.16 13.92
N PHE A 55 -6.28 3.66 12.86
CA PHE A 55 -5.50 4.48 11.93
C PHE A 55 -6.34 5.62 11.34
N LYS A 56 -7.57 5.34 10.88
CA LYS A 56 -8.50 6.39 10.42
C LYS A 56 -8.72 7.51 11.45
N ALA A 57 -8.73 7.19 12.74
CA ALA A 57 -8.92 8.18 13.79
C ALA A 57 -7.66 9.03 14.02
N ILE A 58 -6.49 8.40 14.06
CA ILE A 58 -5.22 8.99 14.51
C ILE A 58 -4.31 9.49 13.37
N ALA A 59 -4.62 9.12 12.12
CA ALA A 59 -3.82 9.51 10.97
C ALA A 59 -3.99 11.00 10.66
N HIS A 60 -2.86 11.64 10.38
CA HIS A 60 -2.74 13.01 9.91
C HIS A 60 -2.01 13.03 8.55
N GLY A 61 -1.89 14.20 7.91
CA GLY A 61 -1.36 14.36 6.54
C GLY A 61 -0.20 13.42 6.19
N PRO A 62 0.99 13.52 6.82
CA PRO A 62 2.13 12.71 6.41
C PRO A 62 1.94 11.21 6.59
N LEU A 63 1.13 10.78 7.58
CA LEU A 63 0.81 9.36 7.76
C LEU A 63 -0.12 8.84 6.67
N ILE A 64 -1.11 9.65 6.26
CA ILE A 64 -2.03 9.30 5.18
C ILE A 64 -1.23 9.19 3.87
N PHE A 65 -0.43 10.20 3.55
CA PHE A 65 0.32 10.22 2.29
C PHE A 65 1.43 9.18 2.24
N ALA A 66 2.23 9.03 3.29
CA ALA A 66 3.28 8.00 3.32
C ALA A 66 2.71 6.58 3.34
N GLY A 67 1.59 6.37 4.04
CA GLY A 67 0.90 5.08 4.09
C GLY A 67 0.29 4.71 2.75
N ALA A 68 -0.41 5.65 2.08
CA ALA A 68 -0.94 5.47 0.74
C ALA A 68 0.20 5.20 -0.25
N LEU A 69 1.22 6.07 -0.29
CA LEU A 69 2.38 5.91 -1.16
C LEU A 69 3.04 4.53 -1.02
N PHE A 70 3.12 4.00 0.20
CA PHE A 70 3.66 2.66 0.44
C PHE A 70 2.80 1.56 -0.20
N VAL A 71 1.49 1.61 -0.01
CA VAL A 71 0.59 0.59 -0.57
C VAL A 71 0.58 0.67 -2.09
N GLU A 72 0.39 1.88 -2.63
CA GLU A 72 0.26 2.08 -4.07
C GLU A 72 1.54 1.71 -4.81
N GLU A 73 2.72 2.12 -4.34
CA GLU A 73 3.96 1.79 -5.05
C GLU A 73 4.30 0.30 -5.01
N VAL A 74 4.01 -0.39 -3.91
CA VAL A 74 4.23 -1.84 -3.82
C VAL A 74 3.30 -2.57 -4.78
N LEU A 75 2.03 -2.20 -4.83
CA LEU A 75 1.04 -2.81 -5.72
C LEU A 75 1.33 -2.48 -7.19
N ASP A 76 1.59 -1.21 -7.51
CA ASP A 76 1.97 -0.75 -8.85
C ASP A 76 3.17 -1.54 -9.36
N GLN A 77 4.20 -1.71 -8.54
CA GLN A 77 5.41 -2.41 -8.95
C GLN A 77 5.16 -3.91 -9.22
N LEU A 78 4.30 -4.58 -8.44
CA LEU A 78 3.88 -5.96 -8.70
C LEU A 78 3.00 -6.08 -9.95
N GLN A 79 2.08 -5.13 -10.15
CA GLN A 79 1.20 -5.11 -11.32
C GLN A 79 1.97 -4.84 -12.61
N ARG A 80 3.01 -3.99 -12.56
CA ARG A 80 3.88 -3.73 -13.73
C ARG A 80 4.62 -4.97 -14.22
N GLU A 81 5.00 -5.89 -13.34
CA GLU A 81 5.56 -7.20 -13.75
C GLU A 81 4.51 -8.08 -14.39
N ALA A 82 3.26 -8.00 -13.92
CA ALA A 82 2.18 -8.81 -14.45
C ALA A 82 1.76 -8.38 -15.87
N VAL A 83 1.90 -7.10 -16.23
CA VAL A 83 1.45 -6.56 -17.53
C VAL A 83 2.12 -7.23 -18.75
N PRO A 84 3.46 -7.37 -18.82
CA PRO A 84 4.11 -8.00 -19.98
C PRO A 84 4.02 -9.53 -19.98
N ASP A 85 3.81 -10.18 -18.83
CA ASP A 85 3.87 -11.64 -18.71
C ASP A 85 2.70 -12.35 -19.40
N GLU A 86 2.99 -13.13 -20.44
CA GLU A 86 1.99 -13.88 -21.21
C GLU A 86 1.47 -15.14 -20.50
N GLN A 87 2.13 -15.58 -19.41
CA GLN A 87 1.66 -16.69 -18.58
C GLN A 87 0.50 -16.29 -17.67
N ILE A 88 0.29 -14.98 -17.47
CA ILE A 88 -0.81 -14.44 -16.66
C ILE A 88 -2.06 -14.25 -17.52
N LEU A 89 -3.22 -14.52 -16.92
CA LEU A 89 -4.52 -14.38 -17.57
C LEU A 89 -4.70 -12.98 -18.22
N PRO A 90 -5.15 -12.90 -19.49
CA PRO A 90 -5.34 -11.62 -20.18
C PRO A 90 -6.20 -10.60 -19.43
N LEU A 91 -7.22 -11.08 -18.69
CA LEU A 91 -8.06 -10.23 -17.84
C LEU A 91 -7.24 -9.53 -16.74
N VAL A 92 -6.41 -10.30 -16.02
CA VAL A 92 -5.57 -9.78 -14.92
C VAL A 92 -4.56 -8.76 -15.47
N ARG A 93 -3.92 -9.08 -16.60
CA ARG A 93 -3.01 -8.16 -17.30
C ARG A 93 -3.69 -6.86 -17.72
N SER A 94 -4.92 -6.94 -18.21
CA SER A 94 -5.68 -5.77 -18.66
C SER A 94 -6.07 -4.86 -17.49
N VAL A 95 -6.56 -5.45 -16.39
CA VAL A 95 -6.87 -4.72 -15.15
C VAL A 95 -5.61 -4.07 -14.58
N ALA A 96 -4.50 -4.81 -14.51
CA ALA A 96 -3.21 -4.28 -14.08
C ALA A 96 -2.76 -3.10 -14.97
N ARG A 97 -2.88 -3.23 -16.30
CA ARG A 97 -2.49 -2.17 -17.25
C ARG A 97 -3.30 -0.89 -17.07
N ILE A 98 -4.61 -1.00 -16.85
CA ILE A 98 -5.48 0.15 -16.57
C ILE A 98 -5.00 0.81 -15.27
N HIS A 99 -4.90 0.02 -14.19
CA HIS A 99 -4.54 0.53 -12.86
C HIS A 99 -3.19 1.25 -12.87
N VAL A 100 -2.11 0.62 -13.35
CA VAL A 100 -0.76 1.23 -13.34
C VAL A 100 -0.62 2.45 -14.25
N THR A 101 -1.53 2.63 -15.21
CA THR A 101 -1.56 3.82 -16.08
C THR A 101 -2.22 4.99 -15.37
N GLU A 102 -3.22 4.73 -14.53
CA GLU A 102 -3.95 5.74 -13.76
C GLU A 102 -3.17 6.12 -12.48
N GLU A 103 -2.60 5.12 -11.79
CA GLU A 103 -1.95 5.25 -10.48
C GLU A 103 -0.65 6.08 -10.51
N ALA A 104 -0.04 6.26 -11.69
CA ALA A 104 1.15 7.10 -11.85
C ALA A 104 0.93 8.53 -11.33
N ARG A 105 -0.30 9.06 -11.47
CA ARG A 105 -0.62 10.40 -10.98
C ARG A 105 -0.85 10.44 -9.47
N HIS A 106 -1.47 9.39 -8.93
CA HIS A 106 -1.78 9.27 -7.50
C HIS A 106 -0.51 9.19 -6.66
N MET A 107 0.44 8.34 -7.08
CA MET A 107 1.75 8.22 -6.42
C MET A 107 2.52 9.55 -6.44
N ARG A 108 2.47 10.29 -7.55
CA ARG A 108 3.10 11.61 -7.63
C ARG A 108 2.46 12.59 -6.65
N TYR A 109 1.13 12.64 -6.60
CA TYR A 109 0.41 13.51 -5.69
C TYR A 109 0.71 13.19 -4.22
N ALA A 110 0.62 11.92 -3.82
CA ALA A 110 0.93 11.50 -2.45
C ALA A 110 2.38 11.83 -2.05
N ARG A 111 3.34 11.65 -2.96
CA ARG A 111 4.74 12.00 -2.74
C ARG A 111 4.96 13.50 -2.55
N GLU A 112 4.36 14.33 -3.39
CA GLU A 112 4.45 15.79 -3.28
C GLU A 112 3.81 16.30 -1.98
N GLU A 113 2.64 15.77 -1.62
CA GLU A 113 1.97 16.16 -0.37
C GLU A 113 2.78 15.73 0.86
N PHE A 114 3.37 14.54 0.84
CA PHE A 114 4.29 14.12 1.89
C PHE A 114 5.50 15.07 1.99
N GLN A 115 6.11 15.44 0.87
CA GLN A 115 7.29 16.33 0.84
C GLN A 115 6.96 17.76 1.29
N ARG A 116 5.75 18.26 1.04
CA ARG A 116 5.29 19.57 1.52
C ARG A 116 5.01 19.56 3.02
N ASP A 117 4.35 18.50 3.51
CA ASP A 117 3.83 18.45 4.87
C ASP A 117 4.88 17.96 5.89
N TRP A 118 5.72 16.99 5.51
CA TRP A 118 6.69 16.38 6.43
C TRP A 118 7.70 17.35 7.07
N PRO A 119 8.32 18.31 6.33
CA PRO A 119 9.27 19.25 6.92
C PRO A 119 8.66 20.10 8.04
N GLU A 120 7.40 20.52 7.87
CA GLU A 120 6.64 21.38 8.79
C GLU A 120 6.28 20.70 10.12
N ARG A 121 6.44 19.37 10.22
CA ARG A 121 6.12 18.64 11.45
C ARG A 121 7.23 18.79 12.51
N GLY A 122 6.81 19.14 13.72
CA GLY A 122 7.68 19.13 14.91
C GLY A 122 8.20 17.73 15.28
N ALA A 123 9.22 17.69 16.14
CA ALA A 123 9.95 16.46 16.48
C ALA A 123 9.05 15.35 17.07
N LEU A 124 8.08 15.69 17.93
CA LEU A 124 7.14 14.73 18.51
C LEU A 124 6.25 14.07 17.44
N ASN A 125 5.69 14.88 16.54
CA ASN A 125 4.88 14.38 15.43
C ASN A 125 5.70 13.50 14.49
N LYS A 126 6.95 13.88 14.19
CA LYS A 126 7.86 13.05 13.38
C LYS A 126 8.17 11.72 14.07
N ALA A 127 8.48 11.72 15.37
CA ALA A 127 8.75 10.51 16.14
C ALA A 127 7.52 9.56 16.18
N TYR A 128 6.35 10.11 16.48
CA TYR A 128 5.08 9.39 16.43
C TYR A 128 4.80 8.81 15.04
N SER A 129 4.98 9.62 13.99
CA SER A 129 4.73 9.22 12.61
C SER A 129 5.62 8.06 12.18
N ARG A 130 6.91 8.09 12.54
CA ARG A 130 7.85 7.00 12.23
C ARG A 130 7.39 5.66 12.80
N ILE A 131 6.90 5.66 14.04
CA ILE A 131 6.41 4.45 14.71
C ILE A 131 5.14 3.96 14.03
N VAL A 132 4.15 4.84 13.84
CA VAL A 132 2.87 4.46 13.24
C VAL A 132 3.05 4.01 11.79
N LEU A 133 3.88 4.70 11.01
CA LEU A 133 4.21 4.31 9.64
C LEU A 133 4.93 2.96 9.60
N GLY A 134 5.86 2.70 10.53
CA GLY A 134 6.47 1.38 10.69
C GLY A 134 5.42 0.29 10.94
N LEU A 135 4.44 0.54 11.81
CA LEU A 135 3.34 -0.41 12.04
C LEU A 135 2.49 -0.60 10.77
N VAL A 136 2.05 0.48 10.13
CA VAL A 136 1.24 0.43 8.91
C VAL A 136 1.93 -0.42 7.84
N THR A 137 3.19 -0.12 7.53
CA THR A 137 3.95 -0.87 6.53
C THR A 137 4.16 -2.33 6.92
N TYR A 138 4.41 -2.62 8.19
CA TYR A 138 4.52 -4.00 8.68
C TYR A 138 3.23 -4.79 8.50
N TYR A 139 2.08 -4.24 8.91
CA TYR A 139 0.80 -4.93 8.78
C TYR A 139 0.41 -5.10 7.31
N SER A 140 0.58 -4.06 6.48
CA SER A 140 0.32 -4.13 5.03
C SER A 140 1.21 -5.17 4.33
N ALA A 141 2.52 -5.15 4.56
CA ALA A 141 3.46 -6.07 3.90
C ALA A 141 3.30 -7.53 4.34
N THR A 142 2.92 -7.77 5.60
CA THR A 142 2.79 -9.13 6.15
C THR A 142 1.43 -9.77 5.88
N ARG A 143 0.44 -8.97 5.48
CA ARG A 143 -0.96 -9.42 5.26
C ARG A 143 -1.50 -9.11 3.87
N LEU A 144 -0.61 -8.71 2.97
CA LEU A 144 -0.92 -8.48 1.56
C LEU A 144 -1.65 -9.67 0.93
N ILE A 145 -1.21 -10.89 1.26
CA ILE A 145 -1.82 -12.13 0.78
C ILE A 145 -2.65 -12.75 1.91
N ASN A 146 -3.97 -12.89 1.68
CA ASN A 146 -4.86 -13.54 2.62
C ASN A 146 -4.63 -15.07 2.59
N PRO A 147 -4.40 -15.75 3.74
CA PRO A 147 -4.20 -17.20 3.76
C PRO A 147 -5.28 -18.03 3.06
N LYS A 148 -6.53 -17.54 2.98
CA LYS A 148 -7.62 -18.25 2.31
C LYS A 148 -7.44 -18.41 0.80
N VAL A 149 -6.55 -17.65 0.16
CA VAL A 149 -6.24 -17.87 -1.26
C VAL A 149 -5.52 -19.19 -1.47
N TYR A 150 -4.77 -19.68 -0.47
CA TYR A 150 -4.12 -20.99 -0.54
C TYR A 150 -5.14 -22.14 -0.51
N GLU A 151 -6.21 -21.98 0.28
CA GLU A 151 -7.32 -22.94 0.33
C GLU A 151 -7.97 -23.12 -1.04
N GLN A 152 -8.18 -22.02 -1.76
CA GLN A 152 -8.82 -22.00 -3.08
C GLN A 152 -8.00 -22.74 -4.16
N VAL A 153 -6.70 -22.90 -3.96
CA VAL A 153 -5.82 -23.66 -4.86
C VAL A 153 -5.46 -25.05 -4.30
N GLY A 154 -6.18 -25.51 -3.27
CA GLY A 154 -6.04 -26.85 -2.70
C GLY A 154 -4.85 -27.02 -1.74
N LEU A 155 -4.31 -25.94 -1.20
CA LEU A 155 -3.20 -25.97 -0.24
C LEU A 155 -3.71 -25.76 1.19
N ASP A 156 -3.04 -26.38 2.18
CA ASP A 156 -3.30 -26.09 3.59
C ASP A 156 -2.92 -24.63 3.91
N PRO A 157 -3.88 -23.78 4.36
CA PRO A 157 -3.62 -22.35 4.54
C PRO A 157 -2.56 -22.02 5.58
N LYS A 158 -2.43 -22.85 6.63
CA LYS A 158 -1.47 -22.60 7.71
C LYS A 158 -0.06 -22.93 7.24
N GLU A 159 0.11 -24.08 6.61
CA GLU A 159 1.39 -24.53 6.09
C GLU A 159 1.86 -23.67 4.93
N ALA A 160 1.00 -23.39 3.95
CA ALA A 160 1.33 -22.53 2.82
C ALA A 160 1.72 -21.11 3.28
N SER A 161 1.00 -20.54 4.24
CA SER A 161 1.36 -19.23 4.81
C SER A 161 2.69 -19.28 5.56
N ARG A 162 2.98 -20.36 6.29
CA ARG A 162 4.26 -20.55 7.00
C ARG A 162 5.43 -20.63 6.02
N VAL A 163 5.29 -21.43 4.96
CA VAL A 163 6.28 -21.58 3.90
C VAL A 163 6.51 -20.26 3.18
N ALA A 164 5.43 -19.59 2.74
CA ALA A 164 5.52 -18.30 2.04
C ALA A 164 6.18 -17.21 2.91
N LYS A 165 5.86 -17.17 4.22
CA LYS A 165 6.46 -16.22 5.16
C LYS A 165 7.96 -16.43 5.34
N ASN A 166 8.41 -17.68 5.34
CA ASN A 166 9.81 -18.05 5.49
C ASN A 166 10.56 -18.09 4.15
N ASN A 167 9.88 -17.82 3.03
CA ASN A 167 10.48 -17.87 1.71
C ASN A 167 11.47 -16.71 1.53
N PRO A 168 12.78 -16.99 1.34
CA PRO A 168 13.79 -15.98 1.09
C PRO A 168 13.45 -15.08 -0.10
N TYR A 169 12.93 -15.66 -1.19
CA TYR A 169 12.58 -14.92 -2.39
C TYR A 169 11.41 -13.97 -2.17
N TRP A 170 10.46 -14.31 -1.28
CA TRP A 170 9.36 -13.40 -0.95
C TRP A 170 9.85 -12.14 -0.22
N VAL A 171 10.86 -12.26 0.62
CA VAL A 171 11.51 -11.10 1.26
C VAL A 171 12.20 -10.22 0.22
N GLU A 172 12.88 -10.83 -0.75
CA GLU A 172 13.53 -10.11 -1.85
C GLU A 172 12.50 -9.40 -2.73
N THR A 173 11.39 -10.07 -3.10
CA THR A 173 10.29 -9.47 -3.87
C THR A 173 9.70 -8.27 -3.14
N LYS A 174 9.45 -8.36 -1.82
CA LYS A 174 8.91 -7.22 -1.05
C LYS A 174 9.90 -6.05 -0.98
N THR A 175 11.18 -6.33 -0.72
CA THR A 175 12.23 -5.31 -0.70
C THR A 175 12.32 -4.62 -2.05
N TRP A 176 12.32 -5.40 -3.13
CA TRP A 176 12.33 -4.88 -4.49
C TRP A 176 11.07 -4.06 -4.77
N ALA A 177 9.87 -4.57 -4.46
CA ALA A 177 8.61 -3.87 -4.73
C ALA A 177 8.52 -2.53 -3.98
N ALA A 178 9.02 -2.47 -2.75
CA ALA A 178 8.99 -1.27 -1.92
C ALA A 178 10.16 -0.29 -2.15
N ARG A 179 11.11 -0.59 -3.05
CA ARG A 179 12.39 0.14 -3.16
C ARG A 179 12.24 1.65 -3.35
N LYS A 180 11.28 2.08 -4.19
CA LYS A 180 11.05 3.50 -4.52
C LYS A 180 10.47 4.26 -3.31
N VAL A 181 9.47 3.70 -2.64
CA VAL A 181 8.87 4.34 -1.46
C VAL A 181 9.83 4.33 -0.27
N VAL A 182 10.62 3.25 -0.11
CA VAL A 182 11.70 3.20 0.88
C VAL A 182 12.70 4.31 0.64
N ASP A 183 13.23 4.45 -0.57
CA ASP A 183 14.18 5.53 -0.93
C ASP A 183 13.63 6.92 -0.60
N THR A 184 12.37 7.16 -0.96
CA THR A 184 11.66 8.43 -0.73
C THR A 184 11.57 8.78 0.75
N LEU A 185 11.12 7.82 1.56
CA LEU A 185 10.85 8.03 2.97
C LEU A 185 12.14 7.99 3.81
N ASP A 186 13.14 7.19 3.39
CA ASP A 186 14.45 7.14 4.05
C ASP A 186 15.21 8.45 3.81
N THR A 187 15.20 8.98 2.58
CA THR A 187 15.77 10.30 2.25
C THR A 187 15.14 11.42 3.08
N ALA A 188 13.83 11.37 3.33
CA ALA A 188 13.14 12.32 4.19
C ALA A 188 13.37 12.06 5.70
N GLY A 189 14.08 11.00 6.08
CA GLY A 189 14.31 10.60 7.47
C GLY A 189 13.07 10.05 8.18
N ALA A 190 12.06 9.59 7.44
CA ALA A 190 10.85 8.96 7.94
C ALA A 190 11.01 7.46 8.26
N ILE A 191 12.12 6.85 7.84
CA ILE A 191 12.48 5.45 8.16
C ILE A 191 13.67 5.41 9.15
N THR A 192 13.49 6.05 10.31
CA THR A 192 14.53 6.13 11.35
C THR A 192 13.98 5.78 12.74
N GLY A 193 14.88 5.55 13.70
CA GLY A 193 14.54 5.23 15.09
C GLY A 193 13.75 3.92 15.23
N LEU A 194 12.85 3.86 16.22
CA LEU A 194 12.06 2.67 16.53
C LEU A 194 11.14 2.23 15.38
N GLY A 195 10.71 3.17 14.53
CA GLY A 195 9.89 2.85 13.35
C GLY A 195 10.61 1.92 12.38
N ARG A 196 11.91 2.13 12.16
CA ARG A 196 12.74 1.35 11.22
C ARG A 196 12.76 -0.15 11.54
N TYR A 197 12.63 -0.52 12.81
CA TYR A 197 12.55 -1.93 13.21
C TYR A 197 11.40 -2.66 12.50
N PHE A 198 10.24 -2.03 12.38
CA PHE A 198 9.08 -2.65 11.74
C PHE A 198 9.27 -2.82 10.22
N TRP A 199 9.92 -1.87 9.56
CA TRP A 199 10.30 -1.98 8.15
C TRP A 199 11.25 -3.15 7.91
N LYS A 200 12.28 -3.30 8.75
CA LYS A 200 13.20 -4.44 8.67
C LYS A 200 12.47 -5.76 8.95
N LYS A 201 11.64 -5.81 9.99
CA LYS A 201 10.87 -7.01 10.35
C LYS A 201 9.86 -7.41 9.27
N ALA A 202 9.35 -6.44 8.51
CA ALA A 202 8.48 -6.67 7.37
C ALA A 202 9.23 -7.23 6.15
N GLY A 203 10.57 -7.21 6.15
CA GLY A 203 11.40 -7.60 5.01
C GLY A 203 11.37 -6.58 3.87
N LEU A 204 11.28 -5.29 4.22
CA LEU A 204 11.23 -4.18 3.25
C LEU A 204 12.59 -3.48 3.05
N LEU A 205 13.55 -3.74 3.95
CA LEU A 205 14.89 -3.13 3.94
C LEU A 205 16.00 -4.14 3.64
N GLY A 206 15.68 -5.22 2.90
CA GLY A 206 16.57 -6.36 2.75
C GLY A 206 16.61 -7.27 3.98
N ARG A 207 17.47 -8.30 3.93
CA ARG A 207 17.76 -9.19 5.07
C ARG A 207 18.76 -8.55 6.03
#